data_AF-A0A536C607-F1
#
_entry.id   AF-A0A536C607-F1
#
_cell.length_a   1.000
_cell.length_b   1.000
_cell.length_c   1.000
_cell.angle_alpha   90.00
_cell.angle_beta   90.00
_cell.angle_gamma   90.00
#
_symmetry.space_group_name_H-M   'P 1'
#
loop_
_entity.id
_entity.type
_entity.pdbx_description
1 polymer ?
#
loop_
_entity_poly.entity_id
_entity_poly.type
_entity_poly.pdbx_seq_one_letter_code
_entity_poly.pdbx_strand_id
1 'polypeptide(L)'
;MAEAIPLIRALPIHYVGNVEGKDVTAGAVDVVVVDGFAGNIFLKGGEGVVSTITEMLRQEMTRNPLRAALALGLRPAFRALRRRLSYEEYGGVPLLGVNGVCIVAHGRSTPYAIQNAIRAGAQCVELRLIERIRDRLASLNV
;
A
#
# COMPACT_ATOMS: atom_id res chain seq x y z
N MET A 1 14.82 -16.60 -1.49
CA MET A 1 13.96 -17.15 -2.55
C MET A 1 14.04 -18.67 -2.61
N ALA A 2 15.21 -19.27 -2.86
CA ALA A 2 15.37 -20.74 -3.00
C ALA A 2 14.83 -21.55 -1.79
N GLU A 3 15.07 -21.08 -0.57
CA GLU A 3 14.60 -21.74 0.65
C GLU A 3 13.13 -21.45 0.99
N ALA A 4 12.61 -20.27 0.62
CA ALA A 4 11.26 -19.84 0.96
C ALA A 4 10.19 -20.47 0.06
N ILE A 5 10.49 -20.69 -1.23
CA ILE A 5 9.52 -21.21 -2.20
C ILE A 5 8.98 -22.60 -1.80
N PRO A 6 9.80 -23.58 -1.39
CA PRO A 6 9.30 -24.87 -0.91
C PRO A 6 8.33 -24.73 0.27
N LEU A 7 8.64 -23.85 1.22
CA LEU A 7 7.79 -23.60 2.39
C LEU A 7 6.47 -22.95 2.00
N ILE A 8 6.51 -21.92 1.14
CA ILE A 8 5.31 -21.21 0.67
C ILE A 8 4.38 -22.15 -0.11
N ARG A 9 4.93 -23.05 -0.94
CA ARG A 9 4.15 -24.05 -1.68
C ARG A 9 3.45 -25.06 -0.78
N ALA A 10 3.98 -25.33 0.40
CA ALA A 10 3.38 -26.23 1.37
C ALA A 10 2.25 -25.57 2.18
N LEU A 11 2.11 -24.24 2.12
CA LEU A 11 1.03 -23.54 2.82
C LEU A 11 -0.32 -23.73 2.09
N PRO A 12 -1.44 -23.79 2.83
CA PRO A 12 -2.78 -23.86 2.26
C PRO A 12 -3.23 -22.48 1.75
N ILE A 13 -2.54 -21.98 0.73
CA ILE A 13 -2.79 -20.70 0.05
C ILE A 13 -2.74 -20.90 -1.46
N HIS A 14 -3.36 -19.99 -2.21
CA HIS A 14 -3.28 -20.00 -3.66
C HIS A 14 -1.96 -19.36 -4.13
N TYR A 15 -0.89 -20.16 -4.18
CA TYR A 15 0.42 -19.71 -4.63
C TYR A 15 0.52 -19.72 -6.16
N VAL A 16 0.64 -18.53 -6.77
CA VAL A 16 0.67 -18.36 -8.24
C VAL A 16 2.08 -18.31 -8.84
N GLY A 17 3.13 -18.39 -8.02
CA GLY A 17 4.52 -18.30 -8.47
C GLY A 17 5.16 -16.93 -8.25
N ASN A 18 6.25 -16.68 -8.97
CA ASN A 18 6.93 -15.38 -8.94
C ASN A 18 6.17 -14.37 -9.82
N VAL A 19 6.18 -13.11 -9.41
CA VAL A 19 5.54 -12.00 -10.12
C VAL A 19 6.55 -10.90 -10.42
N GLU A 20 6.34 -10.18 -11.52
CA GLU A 20 7.14 -9.00 -11.87
C GLU A 20 6.48 -7.71 -11.38
N GLY A 21 7.25 -6.61 -11.33
CA GLY A 21 6.74 -5.32 -10.83
C GLY A 21 5.51 -4.80 -11.56
N LYS A 22 5.34 -5.14 -12.85
CA LYS A 22 4.15 -4.79 -13.65
C LYS A 22 2.89 -5.55 -13.22
N ASP A 23 3.04 -6.77 -12.72
CA ASP A 23 1.92 -7.63 -12.33
C ASP A 23 1.32 -7.14 -11.00
N VAL A 24 2.16 -6.56 -10.13
CA VAL A 24 1.76 -5.93 -8.87
C VAL A 24 0.83 -4.75 -9.11
N THR A 25 1.15 -3.89 -10.08
CA THR A 25 0.34 -2.70 -10.38
C THR A 25 -0.86 -2.99 -11.28
N ALA A 26 -0.83 -4.09 -12.04
CA ALA A 26 -1.94 -4.57 -12.85
C ALA A 26 -3.04 -5.27 -12.03
N GLY A 27 -2.80 -5.54 -10.74
CA GLY A 27 -3.76 -6.26 -9.88
C GLY A 27 -3.87 -7.74 -10.22
N ALA A 28 -2.81 -8.35 -10.77
CA ALA A 28 -2.80 -9.76 -11.13
C ALA A 28 -2.79 -10.70 -9.89
N VAL A 29 -2.44 -10.16 -8.72
CA VAL A 29 -2.34 -10.88 -7.45
C VAL A 29 -2.83 -10.03 -6.29
N ASP A 30 -3.41 -10.68 -5.27
CA ASP A 30 -3.91 -10.01 -4.06
C ASP A 30 -2.81 -9.72 -3.03
N VAL A 31 -1.79 -10.59 -2.95
CA VAL A 31 -0.73 -10.54 -1.95
C VAL A 31 0.61 -10.83 -2.60
N VAL A 32 1.58 -9.93 -2.39
CA VAL A 32 2.98 -10.10 -2.81
C VAL A 32 3.84 -10.24 -1.55
N VAL A 33 4.67 -11.28 -1.51
CA VAL A 33 5.62 -11.51 -0.41
C VAL A 33 7.03 -11.21 -0.88
N VAL A 34 7.73 -10.35 -0.14
CA VAL A 34 9.09 -9.92 -0.41
C VAL A 34 9.80 -9.65 0.91
N ASP A 35 11.13 -9.67 0.93
CA ASP A 35 11.88 -9.21 2.11
C ASP A 35 11.71 -7.70 2.34
N GLY A 36 11.99 -7.26 3.56
CA GLY A 36 11.80 -5.86 3.95
C GLY A 36 12.67 -4.86 3.19
N PHE A 37 13.82 -5.27 2.67
CA PHE A 37 14.71 -4.38 1.91
C PHE A 37 14.15 -4.13 0.51
N ALA A 38 13.90 -5.19 -0.25
CA ALA A 38 13.34 -5.07 -1.60
C ALA A 38 11.92 -4.48 -1.55
N GLY A 39 11.09 -4.85 -0.57
CA GLY A 39 9.76 -4.26 -0.37
C GLY A 39 9.82 -2.76 -0.08
N ASN A 40 10.73 -2.30 0.79
CA ASN A 40 10.89 -0.88 1.09
C ASN A 40 11.41 -0.09 -0.13
N ILE A 41 12.32 -0.65 -0.92
CA ILE A 41 12.78 -0.03 -2.18
C ILE A 41 11.61 0.08 -3.17
N PHE A 42 10.83 -1.00 -3.34
CA PHE A 42 9.71 -1.02 -4.26
C PHE A 42 8.63 0.01 -3.89
N LEU A 43 8.20 0.05 -2.62
CA LEU A 43 7.17 0.98 -2.14
C LEU A 43 7.63 2.44 -2.27
N LYS A 44 8.82 2.78 -1.75
CA LYS A 44 9.35 4.16 -1.83
C LYS A 44 9.69 4.57 -3.26
N GLY A 45 10.13 3.62 -4.09
CA GLY A 45 10.32 3.84 -5.51
C GLY A 45 9.01 4.21 -6.20
N GLY A 46 7.93 3.47 -5.94
CA GLY A 46 6.60 3.78 -6.45
C GLY A 46 6.09 5.16 -6.02
N GLU A 47 6.23 5.51 -4.73
CA GLU A 47 5.91 6.84 -4.21
C GLU A 47 6.71 7.95 -4.92
N GLY A 48 8.01 7.73 -5.13
CA GLY A 48 8.88 8.65 -5.85
C GLY A 48 8.42 8.88 -7.30
N VAL A 49 8.15 7.80 -8.04
CA VAL A 49 7.67 7.85 -9.43
C VAL A 49 6.35 8.62 -9.52
N VAL A 50 5.39 8.33 -8.63
CA VAL A 50 4.11 9.05 -8.57
C VAL A 50 4.31 10.54 -8.32
N SER A 51 5.19 10.90 -7.37
CA SER A 51 5.51 12.29 -7.07
C SER A 51 6.14 12.99 -8.28
N THR A 52 7.08 12.34 -8.96
CA THR A 52 7.76 12.89 -10.15
C THR A 52 6.78 13.12 -11.30
N ILE A 53 5.94 12.14 -11.63
CA ILE A 53 4.94 12.27 -12.71
C ILE A 53 3.94 13.38 -12.40
N THR A 54 3.46 13.45 -11.14
CA THR A 54 2.50 14.48 -10.71
C THR A 54 3.08 15.88 -10.87
N GLU A 55 4.36 16.07 -10.50
CA GLU A 55 5.03 17.35 -10.61
C GLU A 55 5.31 17.73 -12.08
N MET A 56 5.76 16.78 -12.90
CA MET A 56 5.95 17.00 -14.34
C MET A 56 4.63 17.43 -15.03
N LEU A 57 3.52 16.75 -14.71
CA LEU A 57 2.19 17.10 -15.22
C LEU A 57 1.79 18.51 -14.79
N ARG A 58 1.99 18.84 -13.51
CA ARG A 58 1.68 20.16 -12.98
C ARG A 58 2.44 21.25 -13.72
N GLN A 59 3.76 21.07 -13.90
CA GLN A 59 4.62 22.04 -14.57
C GLN A 59 4.16 22.30 -16.02
N GLU A 60 3.89 21.25 -16.78
CA GLU A 60 3.49 21.39 -18.20
C GLU A 60 2.10 22.01 -18.36
N MET A 61 1.20 21.76 -17.42
CA MET A 61 -0.14 22.38 -17.38
C MET A 61 -0.11 23.85 -16.96
N THR A 62 0.83 24.25 -16.10
CA THR A 62 0.94 25.65 -15.64
C THR A 62 1.87 26.50 -16.51
N ARG A 63 2.45 25.93 -17.56
CA ARG A 63 3.47 26.57 -18.40
C ARG A 63 3.00 27.84 -19.13
N ASN A 64 1.70 27.98 -19.41
CA ASN A 64 1.10 29.17 -20.02
C ASN A 64 -0.26 29.46 -19.39
N PRO A 65 -0.65 30.74 -19.19
CA PRO A 65 -1.97 31.13 -18.67
C PRO A 65 -3.17 30.44 -19.34
N LEU A 66 -3.13 30.17 -20.65
CA LEU A 66 -4.20 29.43 -21.34
C LEU A 66 -4.33 27.98 -20.83
N ARG A 67 -3.20 27.29 -20.67
CA ARG A 67 -3.18 25.91 -20.14
C ARG A 67 -3.56 25.87 -18.66
N ALA A 68 -3.14 26.88 -17.89
CA ALA A 68 -3.53 27.03 -16.49
C ALA A 68 -5.05 27.24 -16.36
N ALA A 69 -5.66 28.00 -17.28
CA ALA A 69 -7.11 28.18 -17.35
C ALA A 69 -7.85 26.87 -17.67
N LEU A 70 -7.35 26.07 -18.62
CA LEU A 70 -7.91 24.75 -18.92
C LEU A 70 -7.73 23.75 -17.76
N ALA A 71 -6.59 23.82 -17.06
CA ALA A 71 -6.29 23.00 -15.90
C ALA A 71 -7.28 23.21 -14.75
N LEU A 72 -7.87 24.42 -14.62
CA LEU A 72 -8.91 24.70 -13.62
C LEU A 72 -10.12 23.77 -13.78
N GLY A 73 -10.55 23.51 -15.03
CA GLY A 73 -11.66 22.60 -15.32
C GLY A 73 -11.35 21.14 -14.98
N LEU A 74 -10.08 20.73 -15.06
CA LEU A 74 -9.63 19.37 -14.76
C LEU A 74 -9.29 19.15 -13.27
N ARG A 75 -9.33 20.20 -12.45
CA ARG A 75 -9.02 20.11 -11.00
C ARG A 75 -9.76 18.98 -10.27
N PRO A 76 -11.05 18.70 -10.51
CA PRO A 76 -11.75 17.59 -9.85
C PRO A 76 -11.12 16.23 -10.18
N ALA A 77 -10.77 16.00 -11.46
CA ALA A 77 -10.14 14.77 -11.90
C ALA A 77 -8.75 14.60 -11.29
N PHE A 78 -7.93 15.65 -11.26
CA PHE A 78 -6.62 15.62 -10.59
C PHE A 78 -6.74 15.37 -9.09
N ARG A 79 -7.74 15.95 -8.43
CA ARG A 79 -7.99 15.71 -7.01
C ARG A 79 -8.40 14.25 -6.76
N ALA A 80 -9.25 13.68 -7.60
CA ALA A 80 -9.64 12.28 -7.51
C ALA A 80 -8.45 11.33 -7.74
N LEU A 81 -7.61 11.64 -8.73
CA LEU A 81 -6.40 10.87 -9.01
C LEU A 81 -5.42 10.93 -7.84
N ARG A 82 -5.16 12.13 -7.30
CA ARG A 82 -4.28 12.31 -6.13
C ARG A 82 -4.77 11.54 -4.92
N ARG A 83 -6.09 11.45 -4.69
CA ARG A 83 -6.64 10.62 -3.60
C ARG A 83 -6.33 9.13 -3.79
N ARG A 84 -6.51 8.59 -5.00
CA ARG A 84 -6.19 7.18 -5.30
C ARG A 84 -4.71 6.84 -5.13
N LEU A 85 -3.84 7.83 -5.31
CA LEU A 85 -2.38 7.68 -5.20
C LEU A 85 -1.84 8.10 -3.83
N SER A 86 -2.70 8.53 -2.90
CA SER A 86 -2.27 9.05 -1.59
C SER A 86 -2.23 7.96 -0.53
N TYR A 87 -1.10 7.85 0.16
CA TYR A 87 -0.94 6.99 1.34
C TYR A 87 -1.85 7.42 2.51
N GLU A 88 -2.26 8.70 2.56
CA GLU A 88 -3.06 9.25 3.66
C GLU A 88 -4.46 8.63 3.78
N GLU A 89 -4.99 8.06 2.69
CA GLU A 89 -6.30 7.39 2.70
C GLU A 89 -6.27 6.08 3.51
N TYR A 90 -5.12 5.40 3.58
CA TYR A 90 -4.93 4.22 4.43
C TYR A 90 -4.52 4.61 5.86
N GLY A 91 -3.87 5.78 6.04
CA GLY A 91 -3.52 6.36 7.34
C GLY A 91 -2.35 5.69 8.06
N GLY A 92 -2.22 4.38 7.94
CA GLY A 92 -1.11 3.59 8.48
C GLY A 92 -1.25 2.11 8.10
N VAL A 93 -0.21 1.33 8.35
CA VAL A 93 -0.20 -0.11 8.05
C VAL A 93 -0.16 -0.93 9.34
N PRO A 94 -0.90 -2.05 9.43
CA PRO A 94 -0.81 -2.94 10.57
C PRO A 94 0.57 -3.61 10.61
N LEU A 95 1.28 -3.47 11.73
CA LEU A 95 2.49 -4.20 12.02
C LEU A 95 2.10 -5.62 12.46
N LEU A 96 2.30 -6.59 11.57
CA LEU A 96 2.03 -7.99 11.84
C LEU A 96 3.19 -8.65 12.60
N GLY A 97 2.89 -9.73 13.33
CA GLY A 97 3.89 -10.50 14.08
C GLY A 97 4.08 -10.07 15.54
N VAL A 98 3.32 -9.08 16.01
CA VAL A 98 3.25 -8.69 17.43
C VAL A 98 1.96 -9.21 18.10
N ASN A 99 1.98 -9.41 19.41
CA ASN A 99 0.82 -9.92 20.16
C ASN A 99 -0.21 -8.82 20.49
N GLY A 100 -0.69 -8.13 19.45
CA GLY A 100 -1.66 -7.04 19.58
C GLY A 100 -1.84 -6.27 18.27
N VAL A 101 -2.81 -5.36 18.24
CA VAL A 101 -3.01 -4.46 17.09
C VAL A 101 -2.05 -3.29 17.21
N CYS A 102 -1.09 -3.19 16.30
CA CYS A 102 -0.15 -2.08 16.20
C CYS A 102 -0.26 -1.46 14.79
N ILE A 103 -0.56 -0.17 14.71
CA ILE A 103 -0.64 0.56 13.44
C ILE A 103 0.56 1.50 13.34
N VAL A 104 1.35 1.34 12.27
CA VAL A 104 2.50 2.20 11.98
C VAL A 104 2.05 3.29 11.00
N ALA A 105 1.94 4.51 11.52
CA ALA A 105 1.65 5.69 10.71
C ALA A 105 2.94 6.26 10.08
N HIS A 106 2.79 7.00 8.99
CA HIS A 106 3.93 7.65 8.34
C HIS A 106 4.41 8.87 9.16
N GLY A 107 5.71 9.18 9.13
CA GLY A 107 6.28 10.30 9.91
C GLY A 107 5.74 11.69 9.52
N ARG A 108 5.14 11.83 8.34
CA ARG A 108 4.50 13.05 7.85
C ARG A 108 2.96 12.99 7.90
N SER A 109 2.40 12.11 8.71
CA SER A 109 0.95 11.90 8.80
C SER A 109 0.20 13.17 9.20
N THR A 110 -0.79 13.53 8.40
CA THR A 110 -1.75 14.60 8.68
C THR A 110 -2.77 14.16 9.73
N PRO A 111 -3.55 15.06 10.36
CA PRO A 111 -4.65 14.67 11.25
C PRO A 111 -5.65 13.72 10.59
N TYR A 112 -5.88 13.86 9.28
CA TYR A 112 -6.70 12.94 8.49
C TYR A 112 -6.07 11.55 8.39
N ALA A 113 -4.76 11.47 8.10
CA ALA A 113 -4.05 10.20 8.09
C ALA A 113 -4.09 9.51 9.47
N ILE A 114 -3.94 10.25 10.58
CA ILE A 114 -4.06 9.69 11.93
C ILE A 114 -5.48 9.20 12.21
N GLN A 115 -6.51 9.95 11.81
CA GLN A 115 -7.90 9.49 11.91
C GLN A 115 -8.10 8.15 11.18
N ASN A 116 -7.57 8.02 9.96
CA ASN A 116 -7.64 6.78 9.19
C ASN A 116 -6.84 5.64 9.84
N ALA A 117 -5.68 5.92 10.43
CA ALA A 117 -4.91 4.93 11.17
C ALA A 117 -5.69 4.38 12.38
N ILE A 118 -6.38 5.24 13.12
CA ILE A 118 -7.25 4.83 14.25
C ILE A 118 -8.39 3.94 13.74
N ARG A 119 -9.04 4.32 12.63
CA ARG A 119 -10.08 3.51 11.99
C ARG A 119 -9.57 2.14 11.55
N ALA A 120 -8.39 2.08 10.93
CA ALA A 120 -7.75 0.82 10.55
C ALA A 120 -7.46 -0.06 11.78
N GLY A 121 -6.99 0.54 12.87
CA GLY A 121 -6.81 -0.14 14.15
C GLY A 121 -8.11 -0.72 14.71
N ALA A 122 -9.19 0.06 14.72
CA ALA A 122 -10.51 -0.39 15.15
C ALA A 122 -11.01 -1.56 14.28
N GLN A 123 -10.85 -1.47 12.95
CA GLN A 123 -11.20 -2.56 12.03
C GLN A 123 -10.40 -3.84 12.31
N CYS A 124 -9.11 -3.74 12.61
CA CYS A 124 -8.29 -4.90 12.98
C CYS A 124 -8.82 -5.60 14.24
N VAL A 125 -9.30 -4.83 15.22
CA VAL A 125 -9.92 -5.36 16.45
C VAL A 125 -11.28 -5.99 16.14
N GLU A 126 -12.16 -5.30 15.42
CA GLU A 126 -13.49 -5.80 15.04
C GLU A 126 -13.41 -7.11 14.24
N LEU A 127 -12.44 -7.20 13.32
CA LEU A 127 -12.20 -8.41 12.54
C LEU A 127 -11.48 -9.52 13.31
N ARG A 128 -11.07 -9.26 14.56
CA ARG A 128 -10.29 -10.19 15.40
C ARG A 128 -9.03 -10.67 14.65
N LEU A 129 -8.31 -9.74 14.04
CA LEU A 129 -7.21 -10.02 13.12
C LEU A 129 -6.12 -10.87 13.80
N ILE A 130 -5.74 -10.51 15.03
CA ILE A 130 -4.67 -11.18 15.78
C ILE A 130 -5.06 -12.61 16.14
N GLU A 131 -6.30 -12.82 16.58
CA GLU A 131 -6.85 -14.14 16.88
C GLU A 131 -6.87 -15.00 15.64
N ARG A 132 -7.38 -14.49 14.51
CA ARG A 132 -7.42 -15.24 13.25
C ARG A 132 -6.04 -15.64 12.74
N ILE A 133 -5.06 -14.74 12.85
CA ILE A 133 -3.66 -15.06 12.50
C ILE A 133 -3.13 -16.15 13.42
N ARG A 134 -3.35 -16.03 14.74
CA ARG A 134 -2.90 -17.01 15.74
C ARG A 134 -3.51 -18.39 15.49
N ASP A 135 -4.83 -18.45 15.30
CA ASP A 135 -5.56 -19.69 15.05
C ASP A 135 -5.09 -20.33 13.73
N ARG A 136 -4.88 -19.52 12.69
CA ARG A 136 -4.37 -20.03 11.41
C ARG A 136 -2.96 -20.56 11.55
N LEU A 137 -2.06 -19.85 12.23
CA LEU A 137 -0.70 -20.33 12.46
C LEU A 137 -0.69 -21.62 13.30
N ALA A 138 -1.51 -21.72 14.34
CA ALA A 138 -1.63 -22.95 15.14
C ALA A 138 -2.17 -24.15 14.36
N SER A 139 -2.99 -23.92 13.32
CA SER A 139 -3.48 -24.98 12.42
C SER A 139 -2.43 -25.46 11.41
N LEU A 140 -1.38 -24.66 11.19
CA LEU A 140 -0.25 -25.05 10.37
C LEU A 140 0.71 -25.79 11.30
N ASN A 141 0.82 -27.11 11.18
CA ASN A 141 1.80 -27.93 11.92
C ASN A 141 3.24 -27.64 11.45
N VAL A 142 3.69 -26.40 11.63
CA VAL A 142 5.06 -25.93 11.38
C VAL A 142 5.83 -25.95 12.68
#